data_AF-A0A6A4WTY6-F1
#
_entry.id   AF-A0A6A4WTY6-F1
#
_cell.length_a   1.000
_cell.length_b   1.000
_cell.length_c   1.000
_cell.angle_alpha   90.00
_cell.angle_beta   90.00
_cell.angle_gamma   90.00
#
_symmetry.space_group_name_H-M   'P 1'
#
loop_
_entity.id
_entity.type
_entity.pdbx_description
1 polymer ?
#
loop_
_entity_poly.entity_id
_entity_poly.type
_entity_poly.pdbx_seq_one_letter_code
_entity_poly.pdbx_strand_id
1 'polypeptide(L)'
;MQGAQAGHDKTLSKRLSWLLRHGAESEGLRLLPGGFLPVRAVLARPALRQYTESDIRRVVERNDKQRFTLREDAAEGLLIRANQGHSLPGRGFPR
;
A
#
# COMPACT_ATOMS: atom_id res chain seq x y z
N MET A 1 10.54 -22.10 10.76
CA MET A 1 9.63 -21.11 11.38
C MET A 1 9.26 -20.01 10.37
N GLN A 2 8.38 -20.25 9.39
CA GLN A 2 8.08 -19.28 8.30
C GLN A 2 6.57 -19.00 8.09
N GLY A 3 5.70 -19.49 8.99
CA GLY A 3 4.23 -19.39 8.84
C GLY A 3 3.61 -18.02 9.19
N ALA A 4 4.30 -17.17 9.95
CA ALA A 4 3.75 -15.88 10.39
C ALA A 4 3.79 -14.79 9.30
N GLN A 5 4.78 -14.83 8.40
CA GLN A 5 5.02 -13.75 7.44
C GLN A 5 3.90 -13.62 6.40
N ALA A 6 3.35 -14.73 5.92
CA ALA A 6 2.33 -14.71 4.86
C ALA A 6 1.00 -14.06 5.31
N GLY A 7 0.67 -14.09 6.61
CA GLY A 7 -0.50 -13.40 7.18
C GLY A 7 -0.27 -11.89 7.29
N HIS A 8 0.95 -11.49 7.69
CA HIS A 8 1.37 -10.10 7.73
C HIS A 8 1.39 -9.46 6.34
N ASP A 9 1.89 -10.17 5.33
CA ASP A 9 1.93 -9.73 3.93
C ASP A 9 0.52 -9.38 3.41
N LYS A 10 -0.46 -10.27 3.64
CA LYS A 10 -1.86 -10.06 3.24
C LYS A 10 -2.51 -8.88 3.96
N THR A 11 -2.19 -8.70 5.24
CA THR A 11 -2.72 -7.60 6.04
C THR A 11 -2.15 -6.26 5.58
N LEU A 12 -0.84 -6.22 5.32
CA LEU A 12 -0.16 -5.07 4.73
C LEU A 12 -0.77 -4.69 3.38
N SER A 13 -0.98 -5.66 2.49
CA SER A 13 -1.61 -5.42 1.19
C SER A 13 -3.03 -4.84 1.32
N LYS A 14 -3.86 -5.36 2.23
CA LYS A 14 -5.20 -4.80 2.49
C LYS A 14 -5.13 -3.37 3.02
N ARG A 15 -4.25 -3.11 3.99
CA ARG A 15 -4.06 -1.77 4.57
C ARG A 15 -3.57 -0.78 3.52
N LEU A 16 -2.61 -1.17 2.67
CA LEU A 16 -2.12 -0.35 1.56
C LEU A 16 -3.22 -0.04 0.55
N SER A 17 -4.03 -1.02 0.13
CA SER A 17 -5.17 -0.76 -0.76
C SER A 17 -6.17 0.22 -0.15
N TRP A 18 -6.51 0.07 1.13
CA TRP A 18 -7.41 1.01 1.81
C TRP A 18 -6.80 2.40 1.92
N LEU A 19 -5.52 2.48 2.28
CA LEU A 19 -4.82 3.74 2.45
C LEU A 19 -4.65 4.48 1.12
N LEU A 20 -4.31 3.79 0.04
CA LEU A 20 -4.15 4.41 -1.28
C LEU A 20 -5.49 4.83 -1.91
N ARG A 21 -6.62 4.22 -1.52
CA ARG A 21 -7.96 4.50 -2.07
C ARG A 21 -8.80 5.46 -1.22
N HIS A 22 -8.66 5.41 0.10
CA HIS A 22 -9.47 6.18 1.05
C HIS A 22 -8.61 6.90 2.09
N GLY A 23 -7.55 6.24 2.56
CA GLY A 23 -6.69 6.81 3.60
C GLY A 23 -5.83 7.98 3.12
N ALA A 24 -5.58 8.15 1.83
CA ALA A 24 -4.68 9.19 1.36
C ALA A 24 -5.24 10.59 1.64
N GLU A 25 -6.50 10.83 1.28
CA GLU A 25 -7.22 12.06 1.63
C GLU A 25 -7.51 12.13 3.14
N SER A 26 -7.94 11.02 3.75
CA SER A 26 -8.31 10.98 5.18
C SER A 26 -7.14 11.20 6.14
N GLU A 27 -5.93 10.80 5.77
CA GLU A 27 -4.71 10.93 6.59
C GLU A 27 -3.93 12.21 6.23
N GLY A 28 -4.45 13.02 5.30
CA GLY A 28 -3.79 14.22 4.78
C GLY A 28 -2.48 13.94 4.06
N LEU A 29 -2.36 12.75 3.45
CA LEU A 29 -1.17 12.36 2.71
C LEU A 29 -1.17 13.06 1.36
N ARG A 30 -0.05 13.74 1.06
CA ARG A 30 0.11 14.46 -0.20
C ARG A 30 0.34 13.48 -1.33
N LEU A 31 -0.69 13.24 -2.15
CA LEU A 31 -0.52 12.52 -3.40
C LEU A 31 0.45 13.28 -4.30
N LEU A 32 1.52 12.60 -4.69
CA LEU A 32 2.46 13.09 -5.69
C LEU A 32 1.85 12.96 -7.09
N PRO A 33 2.33 13.77 -8.06
CA PRO A 33 1.91 13.65 -9.44
C PRO A 33 2.07 12.21 -9.96
N GLY A 34 0.99 11.64 -10.48
CA GLY A 34 0.93 10.23 -10.89
C GLY A 34 0.35 9.26 -9.85
N GLY A 35 -0.18 9.78 -8.74
CA GLY A 35 -0.90 9.00 -7.71
C GLY A 35 0.02 8.29 -6.71
N PHE A 36 1.28 8.70 -6.62
CA PHE A 36 2.27 8.11 -5.74
C PHE A 36 2.22 8.70 -4.34
N LEU A 37 2.56 7.91 -3.34
CA LEU A 37 2.67 8.31 -1.95
C LEU A 37 4.02 7.89 -1.36
N PRO A 38 4.67 8.73 -0.54
CA PRO A 38 5.92 8.35 0.10
C PRO A 38 5.70 7.21 1.10
N VAL A 39 6.40 6.10 0.93
CA VAL A 39 6.35 4.94 1.83
C VAL A 39 6.71 5.35 3.25
N ARG A 40 7.67 6.25 3.43
CA ARG A 40 7.97 6.89 4.72
C ARG A 40 6.75 7.49 5.41
N ALA A 41 5.87 8.18 4.67
CA ALA A 41 4.67 8.81 5.21
C ALA A 41 3.57 7.77 5.51
N VAL A 42 3.58 6.67 4.77
CA VAL A 42 2.72 5.50 4.98
C VAL A 42 3.16 4.73 6.24
N LEU A 43 4.45 4.47 6.40
CA LEU A 43 5.05 3.79 7.56
C LEU A 43 5.01 4.63 8.84
N ALA A 44 4.97 5.95 8.72
CA ALA A 44 4.76 6.85 9.85
C ALA A 44 3.40 6.64 10.55
N ARG A 45 2.45 5.92 9.92
CA ARG A 45 1.12 5.70 10.48
C ARG A 45 1.10 4.55 11.47
N PRO A 46 0.34 4.65 12.58
CA PRO A 46 0.26 3.58 13.58
C PRO A 46 -0.23 2.25 12.99
N ALA A 47 -1.08 2.31 11.96
CA ALA A 47 -1.54 1.13 11.23
C ALA A 47 -0.42 0.42 10.43
N LEU A 48 0.69 1.08 10.14
CA LEU A 48 1.76 0.52 9.31
C LEU A 48 3.15 0.60 9.94
N ARG A 49 3.25 1.21 11.12
CA ARG A 49 4.48 1.36 11.92
C ARG A 49 5.14 0.04 12.30
N GLN A 50 4.38 -1.05 12.31
CA GLN A 50 4.89 -2.41 12.55
C GLN A 50 5.58 -3.05 11.34
N TYR A 51 5.46 -2.44 10.14
CA TYR A 51 6.05 -2.95 8.90
C TYR A 51 7.25 -2.10 8.51
N THR A 52 8.13 -2.68 7.69
CA THR A 52 9.28 -1.98 7.12
C THR A 52 9.14 -1.78 5.63
N GLU A 53 9.99 -0.92 5.06
CA GLU A 53 10.08 -0.73 3.61
C GLU A 53 10.37 -2.05 2.88
N SER A 54 11.18 -2.92 3.49
CA SER A 54 11.46 -4.27 2.99
C SER A 54 10.22 -5.16 2.95
N ASP A 55 9.33 -5.08 3.95
CA ASP A 55 8.06 -5.82 3.93
C ASP A 55 7.14 -5.32 2.82
N ILE A 56 7.09 -4.00 2.60
CA ILE A 56 6.29 -3.41 1.52
C ILE A 56 6.83 -3.86 0.17
N ARG A 57 8.15 -3.76 -0.05
CA ARG A 57 8.81 -4.28 -1.26
C ARG A 57 8.44 -5.73 -1.51
N ARG A 58 8.63 -6.58 -0.50
CA ARG A 58 8.30 -8.00 -0.56
C ARG A 58 6.82 -8.24 -0.90
N VAL A 59 5.89 -7.49 -0.30
CA VAL A 59 4.45 -7.63 -0.57
C VAL A 59 4.08 -7.22 -1.98
N VAL A 60 4.74 -6.20 -2.53
CA VAL A 60 4.53 -5.76 -3.91
C VAL A 60 5.16 -6.74 -4.88
N GLU A 61 6.36 -7.23 -4.61
CA GLU A 61 7.05 -8.25 -5.41
C GLU A 61 6.31 -9.59 -5.39
N ARG A 62 5.77 -10.01 -4.24
CA ARG A 62 4.90 -11.19 -4.13
C ARG A 62 3.49 -10.95 -4.69
N ASN A 63 3.09 -9.70 -4.93
CA ASN A 63 1.79 -9.42 -5.52
C ASN A 63 1.86 -9.65 -7.04
N ASP A 64 1.64 -10.90 -7.41
CA ASP A 64 1.55 -11.34 -8.81
C ASP A 64 0.52 -10.51 -9.64
N LYS A 65 -0.48 -9.94 -8.96
CA LYS A 65 -1.55 -9.12 -9.57
C LYS A 65 -1.16 -7.66 -9.88
N GLN A 66 0.09 -7.24 -9.69
CA GLN A 66 0.57 -5.85 -9.91
C GLN A 66 -0.37 -4.77 -9.36
N ARG A 67 -1.02 -5.04 -8.22
CA ARG A 67 -2.03 -4.13 -7.63
C ARG A 67 -1.42 -2.83 -7.13
N PHE A 68 -0.12 -2.84 -6.87
CA PHE A 68 0.64 -1.70 -6.38
C PHE A 68 1.87 -1.50 -7.26
N THR A 69 2.26 -0.25 -7.44
CA THR A 69 3.53 0.10 -8.05
C THR A 69 4.41 0.74 -6.99
N LEU A 70 5.59 0.19 -6.81
CA LEU A 70 6.67 0.81 -6.06
C LEU A 70 7.60 1.52 -7.02
N ARG A 71 8.02 2.73 -6.66
CA ARG A 71 9.01 3.51 -7.38
C ARG A 71 10.00 4.08 -6.38
N GLU A 72 11.29 4.00 -6.68
CA GLU A 72 12.31 4.71 -5.91
C GLU A 72 12.55 6.07 -6.57
N ASP A 73 12.60 7.11 -5.74
CA ASP A 73 12.81 8.48 -6.13
C ASP A 73 13.98 9.06 -5.35
N ALA A 74 14.87 9.80 -6.01
CA ALA A 74 16.05 10.36 -5.36
C ALA A 74 15.71 11.49 -4.37
N ALA A 75 14.60 12.19 -4.56
CA ALA A 75 14.17 13.28 -3.68
C ALA A 75 13.19 12.78 -2.61
N GLU A 76 12.23 11.93 -3.01
CA GLU A 76 11.17 11.47 -2.11
C GLU A 76 11.40 10.08 -1.49
N GLY A 77 12.46 9.38 -1.90
CA GLY A 77 12.76 8.03 -1.45
C GLY A 77 11.80 7.00 -2.05
N LEU A 78 11.41 6.01 -1.25
CA LEU A 78 10.53 4.95 -1.72
C LEU A 78 9.08 5.46 -1.81
N LEU A 79 8.47 5.34 -3.00
CA LEU A 79 7.13 5.78 -3.32
C LEU A 79 6.25 4.59 -3.70
N ILE A 80 5.00 4.58 -3.25
CA ILE A 80 4.03 3.53 -3.56
C ILE A 80 2.73 4.12 -4.13
N ARG A 81 2.16 3.47 -5.13
CA ARG A 81 0.85 3.80 -5.72
C ARG A 81 -0.02 2.56 -5.84
N ALA A 82 -1.34 2.74 -5.89
CA ALA A 82 -2.26 1.66 -6.27
C ALA A 82 -2.54 1.74 -7.78
N ASN A 83 -2.31 0.64 -8.50
CA ASN A 83 -2.59 0.55 -9.94
C ASN A 83 -4.06 0.25 -10.23
N GLN A 84 -4.73 -0.45 -9.32
CA GLN A 84 -6.17 -0.67 -9.39
C GLN A 84 -6.83 -0.03 -8.17
N GLY A 85 -7.64 1.00 -8.45
CA GLY A 85 -8.15 1.98 -7.49
C GLY A 85 -9.57 2.45 -7.81
N HIS A 86 -9.83 2.73 -9.09
CA HIS A 86 -11.13 3.17 -9.57
C HIS A 86 -11.89 2.02 -10.24
N SER A 87 -12.22 0.99 -9.46
CA SER A 87 -13.27 0.06 -9.88
C SER A 87 -14.58 0.59 -9.32
N LEU A 88 -15.42 1.04 -10.25
CA LEU A 88 -16.82 1.46 -10.09
C LEU A 88 -17.56 0.64 -9.02
N PRO A 89 -18.55 1.23 -8.32
CA PRO A 89 -19.38 0.54 -7.34
C PRO A 89 -20.12 -0.63 -8.04
N GLY A 90 -19.57 -1.82 -7.91
CA GLY A 90 -20.02 -3.01 -8.61
C GLY A 90 -20.07 -4.20 -7.67
N ARG A 91 -21.24 -4.36 -7.03
CA ARG A 91 -21.81 -5.59 -6.44
C ARG A 91 -21.07 -6.28 -5.28
N GLY A 92 -21.75 -6.23 -4.13
CA GLY A 92 -22.25 -7.45 -3.48
C GLY A 92 -21.31 -8.18 -2.53
N PHE A 93 -21.46 -7.91 -1.23
CA PHE A 93 -21.13 -8.86 -0.17
C PHE A 93 -22.42 -9.58 0.26
N PRO A 94 -22.58 -10.90 0.05
CA PRO A 94 -23.42 -11.70 0.93
C PRO A 94 -22.60 -12.20 2.12
N ARG A 95 -23.28 -12.30 3.26
CA ARG A 95 -22.77 -12.69 4.59
C ARG A 95 -22.45 -14.18 4.67
#